data_AF-A0AA95MH21-F1
#
_entry.id   AF-A0AA95MH21-F1
#
_cell.length_a   1.000
_cell.length_b   1.000
_cell.length_c   1.000
_cell.angle_alpha   90.00
_cell.angle_beta   90.00
_cell.angle_gamma   90.00
#
_symmetry.space_group_name_H-M   'P 1'
#
loop_
_entity.id
_entity.type
_entity.pdbx_description
1 polymer ?
#
loop_
_entity_poly.entity_id
_entity_poly.type
_entity_poly.pdbx_seq_one_letter_code
_entity_poly.pdbx_strand_id
1 'polypeptide(L)'
;MRSIPKKQEILLDEEIDEQEFISIINSFYKQDCYIYVIIPEYEQNLLNEISNDFIEVNKFLLPRTFPREMGYMGYVKDSQKRYIYEFYLRSTTIDYLIFSETDVSEQLSKLTKKNLDIYKMFQLNKVPHITIGPDSQWLNIVEY
;
A
#
# COMPACT_ATOMS: atom_id res chain seq x y z
N MET A 1 -24.04 -9.09 -14.18
CA MET A 1 -22.80 -9.82 -14.53
C MET A 1 -21.74 -9.50 -13.49
N ARG A 2 -21.11 -10.51 -12.88
CA ARG A 2 -19.92 -10.28 -12.05
C ARG A 2 -18.77 -10.02 -13.03
N SER A 3 -18.30 -8.77 -13.15
CA SER A 3 -17.05 -8.51 -13.87
C SER A 3 -15.92 -9.23 -13.13
N ILE A 4 -15.20 -10.08 -13.85
CA ILE A 4 -13.99 -10.73 -13.33
C ILE A 4 -12.89 -9.67 -13.38
N PRO A 5 -12.18 -9.40 -12.28
CA PRO A 5 -11.09 -8.43 -12.32
C PRO A 5 -10.04 -8.88 -13.33
N LYS A 6 -9.56 -7.93 -14.14
CA LYS A 6 -8.37 -8.15 -14.96
C LYS A 6 -7.16 -8.02 -14.04
N LYS A 7 -6.32 -9.05 -14.03
CA LYS A 7 -5.09 -9.10 -13.25
C LYS A 7 -3.91 -9.17 -14.19
N GLN A 8 -2.89 -8.39 -13.89
CA GLN A 8 -1.63 -8.38 -14.62
C GLN A 8 -0.48 -8.36 -13.61
N GLU A 9 0.58 -9.10 -13.89
CA GLU A 9 1.82 -9.08 -13.12
C GLU A 9 2.91 -8.39 -13.93
N ILE A 10 3.73 -7.56 -13.27
CA ILE A 10 4.87 -6.88 -13.87
C ILE A 10 6.10 -7.21 -13.04
N LEU A 11 6.99 -8.01 -13.61
CA LEU A 11 8.29 -8.29 -12.99
C LEU A 11 9.10 -7.00 -12.91
N LEU A 12 9.69 -6.76 -11.75
CA LEU A 12 10.58 -5.64 -11.50
C LEU A 12 12.02 -6.11 -11.71
N ASP A 13 12.87 -5.20 -12.19
CA ASP A 13 14.31 -5.45 -12.22
C ASP A 13 14.84 -5.53 -10.78
N GLU A 14 15.84 -6.40 -10.55
CA GLU A 14 16.48 -6.53 -9.23
C GLU A 14 17.20 -5.25 -8.81
N GLU A 15 17.69 -4.48 -9.79
CA GLU A 15 18.38 -3.20 -9.60
C GLU A 15 17.51 -1.99 -9.96
N ILE A 16 16.18 -2.17 -9.99
CA ILE A 16 15.26 -1.09 -10.38
C ILE A 16 15.49 0.16 -9.54
N ASP A 17 15.66 1.30 -10.22
CA ASP A 17 15.83 2.59 -9.55
C ASP A 17 14.49 3.31 -9.28
N GLU A 18 14.56 4.41 -8.52
CA GLU A 18 13.39 5.20 -8.17
C GLU A 18 12.62 5.72 -9.41
N GLN A 19 13.33 6.21 -10.42
CA GLN A 19 12.73 6.80 -11.61
C GLN A 19 12.05 5.74 -12.46
N GLU A 20 12.69 4.58 -12.60
CA GLU A 20 12.13 3.42 -13.29
C GLU A 20 10.87 2.93 -12.58
N PHE A 21 10.90 2.78 -11.25
CA PHE A 21 9.73 2.36 -10.48
C PHE A 21 8.58 3.36 -10.59
N ILE A 22 8.86 4.66 -10.43
CA ILE A 22 7.86 5.72 -10.58
C ILE A 22 7.30 5.75 -12.00
N SER A 23 8.12 5.51 -13.02
CA SER A 23 7.69 5.43 -14.43
C SER A 23 6.70 4.28 -14.64
N ILE A 24 6.96 3.10 -14.07
CA ILE A 24 6.04 1.97 -14.11
C ILE A 24 4.71 2.36 -13.46
N ILE A 25 4.74 2.94 -12.26
CA ILE A 25 3.51 3.36 -11.57
C ILE A 25 2.75 4.44 -12.36
N ASN A 26 3.45 5.40 -12.97
CA ASN A 26 2.85 6.44 -13.82
C ASN A 26 2.19 5.90 -15.09
N SER A 27 2.61 4.74 -15.58
CA SER A 27 1.95 4.08 -16.72
C SER A 27 0.52 3.64 -16.39
N PHE A 28 0.23 3.39 -15.11
CA PHE A 28 -1.11 3.06 -14.60
C PHE A 28 -1.81 4.27 -14.00
N TYR A 29 -1.10 5.03 -13.17
CA TYR A 29 -1.65 6.09 -12.34
C TYR A 29 -1.11 7.46 -12.76
N LYS A 30 -1.92 8.20 -13.52
CA LYS A 30 -1.54 9.50 -14.10
C LYS A 30 -1.70 10.65 -13.12
N GLN A 31 -2.48 10.48 -12.05
CA GLN A 31 -2.82 11.56 -11.11
C GLN A 31 -2.37 11.22 -9.68
N ASP A 32 -3.24 11.51 -8.70
CA ASP A 32 -3.06 11.24 -7.29
C ASP A 32 -2.81 9.75 -7.05
N CYS A 33 -1.86 9.43 -6.17
CA CYS A 33 -1.66 8.07 -5.69
C CYS A 33 -1.88 8.03 -4.19
N TYR A 34 -2.87 7.25 -3.75
CA TYR A 34 -3.08 6.93 -2.35
C TYR A 34 -2.29 5.67 -2.01
N ILE A 35 -1.49 5.77 -0.95
CA ILE A 35 -0.70 4.66 -0.41
C ILE A 35 -1.38 4.21 0.88
N TYR A 36 -1.94 3.02 0.89
CA TYR A 36 -2.57 2.40 2.06
C TYR A 36 -1.63 1.36 2.64
N VAL A 37 -1.47 1.37 3.97
CA VAL A 37 -0.42 0.58 4.63
C VAL A 37 -0.72 0.37 6.11
N ILE A 38 -0.14 -0.69 6.67
CA ILE A 38 0.06 -0.87 8.11
C ILE A 38 1.56 -0.86 8.39
N ILE A 39 2.03 0.19 9.07
CA ILE A 39 3.45 0.40 9.37
C ILE A 39 3.73 -0.10 10.79
N PRO A 40 4.64 -1.08 10.97
CA PRO A 40 5.06 -1.50 12.31
C PRO A 40 5.81 -0.41 13.07
N GLU A 41 5.74 -0.42 14.39
CA GLU A 41 6.38 0.57 15.26
C GLU A 41 7.91 0.62 15.12
N TYR A 42 8.57 -0.51 14.81
CA TYR A 42 10.01 -0.52 14.51
C TYR A 42 10.40 0.27 13.25
N GLU A 43 9.49 0.55 12.32
CA GLU A 43 9.72 1.36 11.11
C GLU A 43 9.74 2.87 11.44
N GLN A 44 10.43 3.27 12.49
CA GLN A 44 10.46 4.65 12.99
C GLN A 44 11.00 5.63 11.95
N ASN A 45 11.97 5.22 11.15
CA ASN A 45 12.53 6.07 10.10
C ASN A 45 11.46 6.46 9.07
N LEU A 46 10.70 5.48 8.58
CA LEU A 46 9.59 5.72 7.67
C LEU A 46 8.52 6.59 8.33
N LEU A 47 8.10 6.25 9.55
CA LEU A 47 7.08 7.01 10.29
C LEU A 47 7.47 8.48 10.48
N ASN A 48 8.73 8.75 10.78
CA ASN A 48 9.24 10.12 10.93
C ASN A 48 9.24 10.86 9.59
N GLU A 49 9.68 10.19 8.53
CA GLU A 49 9.77 10.74 7.17
C GLU A 49 8.40 11.18 6.63
N ILE A 50 7.36 10.36 6.85
CA ILE A 50 6.00 10.62 6.36
C ILE A 50 5.09 11.33 7.38
N SER A 51 5.61 11.71 8.55
CA SER A 51 4.80 12.13 9.70
C SER A 51 3.82 13.27 9.43
N ASN A 52 4.15 14.18 8.52
CA ASN A 52 3.28 15.31 8.15
C ASN A 52 2.17 14.93 7.16
N ASP A 53 2.37 13.85 6.41
CA ASP A 53 1.50 13.45 5.30
C ASP A 53 0.72 12.16 5.58
N PHE A 54 1.13 11.39 6.60
CA PHE A 54 0.49 10.16 7.01
C PHE A 54 -0.72 10.41 7.89
N ILE A 55 -1.86 9.89 7.44
CA ILE A 55 -3.13 9.96 8.17
C ILE A 55 -3.34 8.61 8.85
N GLU A 56 -3.04 8.56 10.15
CA GLU A 56 -3.35 7.40 10.99
C GLU A 56 -4.88 7.27 11.12
N VAL A 57 -5.37 6.07 10.81
CA VAL A 57 -6.80 5.72 10.88
C VAL A 57 -7.07 4.76 12.04
N ASN A 58 -6.14 3.87 12.34
CA ASN A 58 -6.26 2.95 13.46
C ASN A 58 -4.87 2.45 13.90
N LYS A 59 -4.77 1.90 15.10
CA LYS A 59 -3.57 1.20 15.56
C LYS A 59 -3.89 0.00 16.44
N PHE A 60 -3.08 -1.03 16.34
CA PHE A 60 -3.28 -2.27 17.09
C PHE A 60 -2.00 -3.10 17.17
N LEU A 61 -1.92 -3.96 18.19
CA LEU A 61 -0.82 -4.91 18.31
C LEU A 61 -0.81 -5.89 17.13
N LEU A 62 0.33 -5.94 16.43
CA LEU A 62 0.58 -6.87 15.33
C LEU A 62 0.77 -8.30 15.86
N PRO A 63 0.22 -9.31 15.18
CA PRO A 63 0.32 -10.69 15.63
C PRO A 63 1.68 -11.33 15.34
N ARG A 64 2.48 -10.76 14.43
CA ARG A 64 3.67 -11.40 13.84
C ARG A 64 5.01 -10.93 14.42
N THR A 65 5.03 -9.92 15.28
CA THR A 65 6.25 -9.40 15.92
C THR A 65 6.40 -9.95 17.35
N PHE A 66 7.64 -10.29 17.75
CA PHE A 66 7.98 -10.61 19.13
C PHE A 66 9.19 -9.76 19.59
N PRO A 67 9.03 -8.87 20.58
CA PRO A 67 7.80 -8.58 21.33
C PRO A 67 6.68 -8.05 20.42
N ARG A 68 5.43 -8.19 20.86
CA ARG A 68 4.29 -7.68 20.08
C ARG A 68 4.37 -6.16 20.02
N GLU A 69 4.49 -5.64 18.81
CA GLU A 69 4.59 -4.21 18.56
C GLU A 69 3.29 -3.62 18.01
N MET A 70 3.13 -2.30 18.13
CA MET A 70 2.01 -1.61 17.50
C MET A 70 2.20 -1.54 15.99
N GLY A 71 1.11 -1.73 15.25
CA GLY A 71 1.01 -1.42 13.83
C GLY A 71 0.10 -0.22 13.65
N TYR A 72 0.56 0.75 12.87
CA TYR A 72 -0.14 1.98 12.53
C TYR A 72 -0.79 1.82 11.16
N MET A 73 -2.12 1.66 11.14
CA MET A 73 -2.90 1.57 9.92
C MET A 73 -3.27 2.98 9.47
N GLY A 74 -2.96 3.31 8.23
CA GLY A 74 -3.27 4.62 7.69
C GLY A 74 -3.03 4.70 6.20
N TYR A 75 -2.99 5.93 5.72
CA TYR A 75 -2.71 6.20 4.33
C TYR A 75 -1.95 7.51 4.14
N VAL A 76 -1.29 7.63 3.00
CA VAL A 76 -0.68 8.86 2.49
C VAL A 76 -1.37 9.22 1.18
N LYS A 77 -1.76 10.48 1.02
CA LYS A 77 -2.14 11.02 -0.29
C LYS A 77 -0.91 11.61 -0.96
N ASP A 78 -0.34 10.88 -1.91
CA ASP A 78 0.90 11.23 -2.57
C ASP A 78 0.68 11.63 -4.04
N SER A 79 0.23 12.87 -4.24
CA SER A 79 0.00 13.43 -5.57
C SER A 79 1.27 13.57 -6.41
N GLN A 80 2.44 13.59 -5.77
CA GLN A 80 3.74 13.77 -6.43
C GLN A 80 4.55 12.47 -6.52
N LYS A 81 3.98 11.36 -6.03
CA LYS A 81 4.61 10.03 -6.03
C LYS A 81 5.97 9.99 -5.32
N ARG A 82 6.19 10.89 -4.36
CA ARG A 82 7.44 11.06 -3.61
C ARG A 82 7.76 9.88 -2.71
N TYR A 83 6.74 9.22 -2.17
CA TYR A 83 6.89 8.17 -1.16
C TYR A 83 6.76 6.77 -1.75
N ILE A 84 6.27 6.65 -2.98
CA ILE A 84 5.96 5.36 -3.61
C ILE A 84 7.19 4.42 -3.62
N TYR A 85 8.36 4.96 -3.97
CA TYR A 85 9.58 4.17 -3.98
C TYR A 85 10.10 3.85 -2.57
N GLU A 86 10.02 4.79 -1.63
CA GLU A 86 10.39 4.55 -0.23
C GLU A 86 9.53 3.43 0.42
N PHE A 87 8.23 3.42 0.12
CA PHE A 87 7.33 2.34 0.52
C PHE A 87 7.67 1.01 -0.15
N TYR A 88 8.05 1.03 -1.44
CA TYR A 88 8.51 -0.15 -2.16
C TYR A 88 9.76 -0.77 -1.50
N LEU A 89 10.76 0.03 -1.14
CA LEU A 89 11.99 -0.45 -0.48
C LEU A 89 11.71 -1.15 0.87
N ARG A 90 10.62 -0.77 1.55
CA ARG A 90 10.20 -1.32 2.85
C ARG A 90 9.05 -2.32 2.73
N SER A 91 8.70 -2.73 1.51
CA SER A 91 7.51 -3.56 1.26
C SER A 91 7.58 -4.97 1.90
N THR A 92 8.78 -5.45 2.25
CA THR A 92 8.97 -6.71 2.99
C THR A 92 8.85 -6.54 4.50
N THR A 93 8.94 -5.31 5.01
CA THR A 93 8.94 -5.00 6.44
C THR A 93 7.65 -4.34 6.91
N ILE A 94 6.76 -3.94 6.00
CA ILE A 94 5.42 -3.39 6.30
C ILE A 94 4.31 -4.37 5.91
N ASP A 95 3.15 -4.19 6.51
CA ASP A 95 1.97 -5.01 6.23
C ASP A 95 1.01 -4.25 5.30
N TYR A 96 0.38 -4.97 4.35
CA TYR A 96 -0.67 -4.45 3.45
C TYR A 96 -0.33 -3.18 2.65
N LEU A 97 0.75 -3.19 1.87
CA LEU A 97 1.07 -2.07 0.97
C LEU A 97 0.22 -2.11 -0.32
N ILE A 98 -0.65 -1.11 -0.49
CA ILE A 98 -1.56 -0.98 -1.63
C ILE A 98 -1.49 0.44 -2.18
N PHE A 99 -1.35 0.56 -3.49
CA PHE A 99 -1.45 1.82 -4.23
C PHE A 99 -2.78 1.89 -4.97
N SER A 100 -3.41 3.07 -5.01
CA SER A 100 -4.62 3.32 -5.82
C SER A 100 -4.79 4.79 -6.15
N GLU A 101 -5.36 5.13 -7.31
CA GLU A 101 -5.81 6.52 -7.58
C GLU A 101 -7.14 6.85 -6.88
N THR A 102 -7.85 5.84 -6.38
CA THR A 102 -9.15 6.04 -5.74
C THR A 102 -8.97 6.25 -4.23
N ASP A 103 -9.58 7.32 -3.72
CA ASP A 103 -9.69 7.55 -2.29
C ASP A 103 -10.69 6.54 -1.69
N VAL A 104 -10.21 5.70 -0.77
CA VAL A 104 -10.99 4.75 0.03
C VAL A 104 -10.76 4.94 1.53
N SER A 105 -10.33 6.13 1.94
CA SER A 105 -10.09 6.49 3.34
C SER A 105 -11.31 6.27 4.25
N GLU A 106 -12.52 6.54 3.75
CA GLU A 106 -13.76 6.30 4.48
C GLU A 106 -14.03 4.80 4.71
N GLN A 107 -13.68 3.94 3.75
CA GLN A 107 -13.79 2.49 3.86
C GLN A 107 -12.71 1.95 4.79
N LEU A 108 -11.49 2.49 4.72
CA LEU A 108 -10.38 2.15 5.60
C LEU A 108 -10.71 2.44 7.07
N SER A 109 -11.35 3.58 7.36
CA SER A 109 -11.72 3.95 8.73
C SER A 109 -12.79 3.08 9.38
N LYS A 110 -13.51 2.29 8.58
CA LYS A 110 -14.47 1.29 9.06
C LYS A 110 -13.80 -0.05 9.40
N LEU A 111 -12.52 -0.24 9.07
CA LEU A 111 -11.77 -1.46 9.40
C LEU A 111 -11.30 -1.44 10.86
N THR A 112 -11.40 -2.61 11.49
CA THR A 112 -10.96 -2.88 12.84
C THR A 112 -10.04 -4.10 12.83
N LYS A 113 -9.34 -4.35 13.94
CA LYS A 113 -8.52 -5.57 14.12
C LYS A 113 -9.27 -6.88 13.78
N LYS A 114 -10.59 -6.95 13.95
CA LYS A 114 -11.39 -8.17 13.72
C LYS A 114 -11.70 -8.42 12.23
N ASN A 115 -11.62 -7.40 11.38
CA ASN A 115 -11.95 -7.45 9.95
C ASN A 115 -10.85 -6.77 9.11
N LEU A 116 -9.59 -6.90 9.55
CA LEU A 116 -8.42 -6.26 8.98
C LEU A 116 -7.93 -6.98 7.71
N ASP A 117 -8.72 -6.93 6.64
CA ASP A 117 -8.31 -7.42 5.34
C ASP A 117 -8.48 -6.31 4.31
N ILE A 118 -7.44 -5.49 4.18
CA ILE A 118 -7.45 -4.30 3.31
C ILE A 118 -7.56 -4.75 1.84
N TYR A 119 -6.86 -5.81 1.43
CA TYR A 119 -6.96 -6.36 0.07
C TYR A 119 -8.41 -6.76 -0.28
N LYS A 120 -9.09 -7.46 0.63
CA LYS A 120 -10.49 -7.84 0.43
C LYS A 120 -11.42 -6.64 0.38
N MET A 121 -11.13 -5.58 1.14
CA MET A 121 -11.87 -4.32 1.06
C MET A 121 -11.78 -3.72 -0.35
N PHE A 122 -10.59 -3.65 -0.95
CA PHE A 122 -10.43 -3.20 -2.34
C PHE A 122 -11.20 -4.09 -3.32
N GLN A 123 -11.12 -5.40 -3.16
CA GLN A 123 -11.76 -6.35 -4.06
C GLN A 123 -13.30 -6.29 -4.01
N LEU A 124 -13.88 -6.16 -2.82
CA LEU A 124 -15.33 -6.06 -2.63
C LEU A 124 -15.90 -4.76 -3.19
N ASN A 125 -15.14 -3.66 -3.06
CA ASN A 125 -15.53 -2.36 -3.59
C ASN A 125 -15.17 -2.19 -5.08
N LYS A 126 -14.54 -3.21 -5.70
CA LYS A 126 -14.06 -3.18 -7.09
C LYS A 126 -13.19 -1.96 -7.39
N VAL A 127 -12.33 -1.61 -6.46
CA VAL A 127 -11.43 -0.47 -6.60
C VAL A 127 -10.15 -0.93 -7.30
N PRO A 128 -9.77 -0.35 -8.44
CA PRO A 128 -8.50 -0.65 -9.07
C PRO A 128 -7.33 -0.34 -8.13
N HIS A 129 -6.38 -1.27 -8.04
CA HIS A 129 -5.27 -1.15 -7.11
C HIS A 129 -4.04 -1.89 -7.61
N ILE A 130 -2.88 -1.44 -7.15
CA ILE A 130 -1.59 -2.09 -7.34
C ILE A 130 -1.11 -2.58 -5.98
N THR A 131 -0.64 -3.82 -5.91
CA THR A 131 0.04 -4.36 -4.74
C THR A 131 1.42 -4.85 -5.13
N ILE A 132 2.32 -4.96 -4.16
CA ILE A 132 3.63 -5.57 -4.39
C ILE A 132 3.52 -7.07 -4.11
N GLY A 133 4.12 -7.87 -4.98
CA GLY A 133 4.22 -9.32 -4.81
C GLY A 133 5.13 -9.71 -3.64
N PRO A 134 5.13 -10.99 -3.26
CA PRO A 134 6.14 -11.54 -2.36
C PRO A 134 7.56 -11.13 -2.76
N ASP A 135 8.42 -10.91 -1.76
CA ASP A 135 9.83 -10.56 -1.92
C ASP A 135 10.11 -9.32 -2.79
N SER A 136 9.09 -8.48 -3.01
CA SER A 136 9.19 -7.23 -3.76
C SER A 136 9.58 -7.38 -5.23
N GLN A 137 9.45 -8.58 -5.81
CA GLN A 137 9.96 -8.88 -7.16
C GLN A 137 9.00 -8.51 -8.30
N TRP A 138 7.72 -8.25 -8.01
CA TRP A 138 6.75 -7.86 -9.02
C TRP A 138 5.63 -6.98 -8.47
N LEU A 139 4.92 -6.31 -9.38
CA LEU A 139 3.68 -5.61 -9.10
C LEU A 139 2.49 -6.45 -9.57
N ASN A 140 1.44 -6.49 -8.74
CA ASN A 140 0.14 -7.03 -9.11
C ASN A 140 -0.80 -5.88 -9.42
N ILE A 141 -1.21 -5.75 -10.67
CA ILE A 141 -2.14 -4.73 -11.15
C ILE A 141 -3.54 -5.37 -11.21
N VAL A 142 -4.51 -4.77 -10.52
CA VAL A 142 -5.91 -5.23 -10.51
C VAL A 142 -6.82 -4.13 -11.05
N GLU A 143 -7.52 -4.43 -12.14
CA GLU A 143 -8.48 -3.54 -12.82
C GLU A 143 -9.88 -4.18 -12.86
N TYR A 144 -10.95 -3.38 -12.94
CA TYR A 144 -12.35 -3.84 -12.81
C TYR A 144 -13.29 -3.39 -13.94
#